data_AF-A0A525KAW4-F1
#
_entry.id   AF-A0A525KAW4-F1
#
_cell.length_a   1.000
_cell.length_b   1.000
_cell.length_c   1.000
_cell.angle_alpha   90.00
_cell.angle_beta   90.00
_cell.angle_gamma   90.00
#
_symmetry.space_group_name_H-M   'P 1'
#
loop_
_entity.id
_entity.type
_entity.pdbx_description
1 polymer ?
#
loop_
_entity_poly.entity_id
_entity_poly.type
_entity_poly.pdbx_seq_one_letter_code
_entity_poly.pdbx_strand_id
1 'polypeptide(L)'
;MPRTEALLGVTAAALIMCAFIPFFGRLSDRMGRTNVYFWGSLITGFSALPAFWIWMNYPDKAILVWSALIIPFAIFYASIYGPEAALFCDLFRPQVRYTGISFVYQFSGIFASGLTPIIATALLQAYGPNGGWAIASYCGFAGIVSALSAWWIGSLARRRSRAFLVPAPTVASRLRRRIPRRTNSTEDLDSPITDRAVSV
;
A
#
# COMPACT_ATOMS: atom_id res chain seq x y z
N MET A 1 22.18 30.50 -1.04
CA MET A 1 20.97 30.98 -1.74
C MET A 1 20.08 31.79 -0.82
N PRO A 2 19.46 32.88 -1.31
CA PRO A 2 18.46 33.64 -0.57
C PRO A 2 17.23 32.79 -0.24
N ARG A 3 16.57 33.07 0.90
CA ARG A 3 15.37 32.34 1.35
C ARG A 3 14.25 32.35 0.31
N THR A 4 14.05 33.49 -0.35
CA THR A 4 13.01 33.66 -1.37
C THR A 4 13.19 32.71 -2.56
N GLU A 5 14.43 32.51 -3.02
CA GLU A 5 14.69 31.58 -4.14
C GLU A 5 14.44 30.13 -3.76
N ALA A 6 14.79 29.73 -2.54
CA ALA A 6 14.49 28.39 -2.05
C ALA A 6 12.97 28.13 -1.97
N LEU A 7 12.21 29.11 -1.46
CA LEU A 7 10.75 29.01 -1.39
C LEU A 7 10.10 28.94 -2.77
N LEU A 8 10.56 29.75 -3.73
CA LEU A 8 10.10 29.68 -5.11
C LEU A 8 10.36 28.30 -5.74
N GLY A 9 11.53 27.72 -5.47
CA GLY A 9 11.85 26.35 -5.90
C GLY A 9 10.89 25.30 -5.32
N VAL A 10 10.55 25.39 -4.03
CA VAL A 10 9.58 24.49 -3.38
C VAL A 10 8.17 24.68 -3.96
N THR A 11 7.74 25.92 -4.20
CA THR A 11 6.43 26.21 -4.81
C THR A 11 6.35 25.64 -6.23
N ALA A 12 7.39 25.83 -7.05
CA ALA A 12 7.46 25.25 -8.39
C ALA A 12 7.42 23.71 -8.33
N ALA A 13 8.17 23.10 -7.42
CA ALA A 13 8.14 21.65 -7.22
C ALA A 13 6.74 21.15 -6.84
N ALA A 14 6.04 21.85 -5.94
CA ALA A 14 4.68 21.49 -5.54
C ALA A 14 3.67 21.57 -6.71
N LEU A 15 3.76 22.60 -7.55
CA LEU A 15 2.92 22.72 -8.76
C LEU A 15 3.17 21.57 -9.74
N ILE A 16 4.43 21.20 -9.95
CA ILE A 16 4.80 20.06 -10.80
C ILE A 16 4.26 18.76 -10.18
N MET A 17 4.41 18.59 -8.87
CA MET A 17 3.89 17.41 -8.15
C MET A 17 2.39 17.24 -8.38
N CYS A 18 1.60 18.31 -8.27
CA CYS A 18 0.17 18.30 -8.53
C CYS A 18 -0.18 17.71 -9.90
N ALA A 19 0.60 18.01 -10.94
CA ALA A 19 0.40 17.47 -12.28
C ALA A 19 0.82 15.99 -12.40
N PHE A 20 1.85 15.55 -11.66
CA PHE A 20 2.35 14.17 -11.70
C PHE A 20 1.56 13.18 -10.83
N ILE A 21 0.87 13.66 -9.78
CA ILE A 21 -0.01 12.83 -8.92
C ILE A 21 -1.02 12.00 -9.74
N PRO A 22 -1.84 12.57 -10.66
CA PRO A 22 -2.80 11.78 -11.43
C PRO A 22 -2.13 10.78 -12.38
N PHE A 23 -0.95 11.13 -12.92
CA PHE A 23 -0.16 10.21 -13.75
C PHE A 23 0.26 8.96 -12.97
N PHE A 24 0.86 9.14 -11.79
CA PHE A 24 1.27 8.02 -10.95
C PHE A 24 0.10 7.28 -10.31
N GLY A 25 -1.01 7.97 -10.01
CA GLY A 25 -2.26 7.34 -9.60
C GLY A 25 -2.75 6.32 -10.64
N ARG A 26 -2.86 6.75 -11.90
CA ARG A 26 -3.25 5.85 -13.01
C ARG A 26 -2.25 4.73 -13.25
N LEU A 27 -0.95 5.00 -13.11
CA LEU A 27 0.09 3.97 -13.24
C LEU A 27 -0.05 2.89 -12.16
N SER A 28 -0.38 3.31 -10.93
CA SER A 28 -0.54 2.42 -9.78
C SER A 28 -1.75 1.49 -9.90
N ASP A 29 -2.85 1.96 -10.50
CA ASP A 29 -4.01 1.11 -10.74
C ASP A 29 -3.73 0.02 -11.78
N ARG A 30 -2.75 0.24 -12.69
CA ARG A 30 -2.35 -0.76 -13.69
C ARG A 30 -1.29 -1.74 -13.20
N MET A 31 -0.25 -1.24 -12.52
CA MET A 31 0.90 -2.06 -12.09
C MET A 31 0.74 -2.67 -10.69
N GLY A 32 -0.30 -2.25 -9.96
CA GLY A 32 -0.54 -2.59 -8.57
C GLY A 32 0.00 -1.51 -7.62
N ARG A 33 -0.89 -1.00 -6.76
CA ARG A 33 -0.64 0.10 -5.82
C ARG A 33 0.58 -0.13 -4.94
N THR A 34 0.70 -1.35 -4.41
CA THR A 34 1.80 -1.73 -3.53
C THR A 34 3.15 -1.77 -4.25
N ASN A 35 3.18 -2.19 -5.52
CA ASN A 35 4.43 -2.27 -6.29
C ASN A 35 4.93 -0.86 -6.65
N VAL A 36 4.02 0.03 -7.07
CA VAL A 36 4.39 1.42 -7.39
C VAL A 36 4.87 2.14 -6.13
N TYR A 37 4.19 1.96 -4.99
CA TYR A 37 4.63 2.53 -3.73
C TYR A 37 6.01 2.01 -3.29
N PHE A 38 6.26 0.69 -3.42
CA PHE A 38 7.56 0.07 -3.10
C PHE A 38 8.73 0.68 -3.89
N TRP A 39 8.60 0.74 -5.21
CA TRP A 39 9.65 1.30 -6.06
C TRP A 39 9.78 2.81 -5.86
N GLY A 40 8.64 3.51 -5.71
CA GLY A 40 8.60 4.93 -5.45
C GLY A 40 9.34 5.31 -4.17
N SER A 41 9.15 4.57 -3.08
CA SER A 41 9.83 4.84 -1.81
C SER A 41 11.33 4.58 -1.86
N LEU A 42 11.78 3.54 -2.58
CA LEU A 42 13.21 3.31 -2.79
C LEU A 42 13.84 4.42 -3.64
N ILE A 43 13.24 4.74 -4.80
CA ILE A 43 13.76 5.76 -5.71
C ILE A 43 13.82 7.11 -5.00
N THR A 44 12.74 7.50 -4.30
CA THR A 44 12.70 8.76 -3.55
C THR A 44 13.75 8.78 -2.44
N GLY A 45 13.86 7.71 -1.64
CA GLY A 45 14.85 7.62 -0.57
C GLY A 45 16.30 7.73 -1.08
N PHE A 46 16.64 6.97 -2.13
CA PHE A 46 17.99 6.99 -2.71
C PHE A 46 18.28 8.26 -3.50
N SER A 47 17.27 8.91 -4.09
CA SER A 47 17.44 10.19 -4.80
C SER A 47 17.88 11.34 -3.88
N ALA A 48 17.73 11.20 -2.55
CA ALA A 48 18.28 12.13 -1.60
C ALA A 48 19.82 12.20 -1.69
N LEU A 49 20.51 11.08 -1.96
CA LEU A 49 21.97 11.05 -2.06
C LEU A 49 22.52 11.99 -3.15
N PRO A 50 22.12 11.87 -4.43
CA PRO A 50 22.56 12.81 -5.46
C PRO A 50 22.06 14.24 -5.23
N ALA A 51 20.86 14.42 -4.64
CA ALA A 51 20.33 15.75 -4.33
C ALA A 51 21.21 16.49 -3.30
N PHE A 52 21.55 15.84 -2.20
CA PHE A 52 22.44 16.40 -1.18
C PHE A 52 23.88 16.57 -1.69
N TRP A 53 24.36 15.68 -2.56
CA TRP A 53 25.65 15.85 -3.24
C TRP A 53 25.69 17.15 -4.06
N ILE A 54 24.64 17.44 -4.84
CA ILE A 54 24.54 18.69 -5.61
C ILE A 54 24.52 19.91 -4.68
N TRP A 55 23.74 19.86 -3.59
CA TRP A 55 23.66 20.96 -2.62
C TRP A 55 24.99 21.27 -1.94
N MET A 56 25.80 20.25 -1.65
CA MET A 56 27.12 20.45 -1.03
C MET A 56 28.17 20.99 -1.99
N ASN A 57 28.18 20.51 -3.24
CA ASN A 57 29.25 20.82 -4.20
C ASN A 57 28.96 22.07 -5.05
N TYR A 58 27.69 22.41 -5.26
CA TYR A 58 27.28 23.52 -6.13
C TYR A 58 26.24 24.46 -5.48
N PRO A 59 26.51 24.99 -4.28
CA PRO A 59 25.55 25.82 -3.54
C PRO A 59 25.20 27.15 -4.20
N ASP A 60 25.99 27.59 -5.19
CA ASP A 60 25.81 28.87 -5.89
C ASP A 60 25.05 28.73 -7.22
N LYS A 61 24.78 27.49 -7.66
CA LYS A 61 24.14 27.21 -8.95
C LYS A 61 22.64 26.99 -8.75
N ALA A 62 21.85 28.06 -8.82
CA ALA A 62 20.37 28.07 -8.66
C ALA A 62 19.68 26.90 -9.37
N ILE A 63 19.97 26.72 -10.67
CA ILE A 63 19.35 25.68 -11.51
C ILE A 63 19.64 24.27 -10.98
N LEU A 64 20.88 24.01 -10.55
CA LEU A 64 21.27 22.68 -10.04
C LEU A 64 20.57 22.39 -8.72
N VAL A 65 20.54 23.35 -7.79
CA VAL A 65 19.84 23.22 -6.51
C VAL A 65 18.33 23.03 -6.71
N TRP A 66 17.73 23.75 -7.65
CA TRP A 66 16.32 23.59 -8.00
C TRP A 66 16.04 22.21 -8.59
N SER A 67 16.90 21.70 -9.46
CA SER A 67 16.77 20.34 -9.99
C SER A 67 16.89 19.27 -8.90
N ALA A 68 17.82 19.46 -7.96
CA ALA A 68 18.03 18.59 -6.80
C ALA A 68 16.83 18.59 -5.83
N LEU A 69 15.99 19.64 -5.85
CA LEU A 69 14.75 19.70 -5.09
C LEU A 69 13.57 19.15 -5.89
N ILE A 70 13.38 19.63 -7.12
CA ILE A 70 12.20 19.34 -7.95
C ILE A 70 12.14 17.87 -8.36
N ILE A 71 13.26 17.26 -8.76
CA ILE A 71 13.25 15.86 -9.23
C ILE A 71 12.79 14.90 -8.12
N PRO A 72 13.43 14.87 -6.93
CA PRO A 72 12.99 13.97 -5.87
C PRO A 72 11.62 14.35 -5.30
N PHE A 73 11.33 15.63 -5.09
CA PHE A 73 10.10 16.06 -4.43
C PHE A 73 8.88 16.12 -5.36
N ALA A 74 9.04 16.52 -6.62
CA ALA A 74 7.91 16.64 -7.53
C ALA A 74 7.64 15.36 -8.31
N ILE A 75 8.68 14.66 -8.77
CA ILE A 75 8.54 13.52 -9.67
C ILE A 75 8.51 12.22 -8.86
N PHE A 76 9.55 11.95 -8.07
CA PHE A 76 9.65 10.66 -7.37
C PHE A 76 8.66 10.57 -6.22
N TYR A 77 8.52 11.62 -5.42
CA TYR A 77 7.55 11.61 -4.31
C TYR A 77 6.09 11.55 -4.80
N ALA A 78 5.77 12.06 -6.00
CA ALA A 78 4.44 11.87 -6.59
C ALA A 78 4.08 10.39 -6.84
N SER A 79 5.09 9.53 -7.07
CA SER A 79 4.88 8.08 -7.21
C SER A 79 4.44 7.39 -5.91
N ILE A 80 4.73 8.01 -4.77
CA ILE A 80 4.29 7.56 -3.44
C ILE A 80 2.92 8.15 -3.14
N TYR A 81 2.80 9.48 -3.29
CA TYR A 81 1.62 10.25 -2.92
C TYR A 81 0.38 9.90 -3.76
N GLY A 82 0.57 9.61 -5.05
CA GLY A 82 -0.50 9.20 -5.97
C GLY A 82 -1.26 7.94 -5.52
N PRO A 83 -0.59 6.79 -5.32
CA PRO A 83 -1.24 5.56 -4.83
C PRO A 83 -1.60 5.55 -3.34
N GLU A 84 -1.03 6.44 -2.52
CA GLU A 84 -1.10 6.38 -1.05
C GLU A 84 -2.53 6.29 -0.50
N ALA A 85 -3.40 7.20 -0.91
CA ALA A 85 -4.79 7.22 -0.44
C ALA A 85 -5.53 5.92 -0.79
N ALA A 86 -5.31 5.41 -2.00
CA ALA A 86 -5.96 4.20 -2.48
C ALA A 86 -5.41 2.94 -1.78
N LEU A 87 -4.08 2.89 -1.56
CA LEU A 87 -3.41 1.83 -0.81
C LEU A 87 -3.95 1.75 0.63
N PHE A 88 -4.07 2.88 1.32
CA PHE A 88 -4.64 2.92 2.67
C PHE A 88 -6.11 2.51 2.71
N CYS A 89 -6.89 2.88 1.70
CA CYS A 89 -8.26 2.41 1.59
C CYS A 89 -8.33 0.87 1.51
N ASP A 90 -7.43 0.23 0.78
CA ASP A 90 -7.42 -1.23 0.63
C ASP A 90 -7.04 -1.99 1.93
N LEU A 91 -6.33 -1.33 2.86
CA LEU A 91 -5.93 -1.93 4.14
C LEU A 91 -7.10 -2.06 5.13
N PHE A 92 -8.07 -1.15 5.08
CA PHE A 92 -9.17 -1.09 6.05
C PHE A 92 -10.50 -1.55 5.45
N ARG A 93 -11.31 -2.22 6.27
CA ARG A 93 -12.70 -2.58 5.91
C ARG A 93 -13.53 -1.30 5.70
N PRO A 94 -14.48 -1.28 4.76
CA PRO A 94 -15.25 -0.08 4.42
C PRO A 94 -15.90 0.61 5.63
N GLN A 95 -16.35 -0.15 6.63
CA GLN A 95 -17.05 0.35 7.82
C GLN A 95 -16.17 1.21 8.75
N VAL A 96 -14.85 0.98 8.76
CA VAL A 96 -13.89 1.66 9.66
C VAL A 96 -12.78 2.38 8.91
N ARG A 97 -12.91 2.49 7.59
CA ARG A 97 -11.87 3.02 6.71
C ARG A 97 -11.55 4.48 7.02
N TYR A 98 -12.57 5.31 7.19
CA TYR A 98 -12.38 6.74 7.48
C TYR A 98 -11.68 6.96 8.82
N THR A 99 -12.18 6.33 9.89
CA THR A 99 -11.62 6.48 11.25
C THR A 99 -10.22 5.85 11.36
N GLY A 100 -10.01 4.68 10.74
CA GLY A 100 -8.71 4.01 10.72
C GLY A 100 -7.64 4.82 9.98
N ILE A 101 -7.96 5.35 8.80
CA ILE A 101 -7.03 6.17 8.01
C ILE A 101 -6.70 7.47 8.76
N SER A 102 -7.69 8.17 9.31
CA SER A 102 -7.47 9.39 10.08
C SER A 102 -6.60 9.15 11.31
N PHE A 103 -6.82 8.05 12.04
CA PHE A 103 -5.97 7.67 13.17
C PHE A 103 -4.51 7.44 12.74
N VAL A 104 -4.29 6.70 11.65
CA VAL A 104 -2.94 6.46 11.11
C VAL A 104 -2.27 7.76 10.70
N TYR A 105 -2.97 8.68 10.03
CA TYR A 105 -2.40 9.98 9.64
C TYR A 105 -2.01 10.83 10.84
N GLN A 106 -2.85 10.92 11.87
CA GLN A 106 -2.54 11.74 13.04
C GLN A 106 -1.43 11.12 13.87
N PHE A 107 -1.47 9.80 14.09
CA PHE A 107 -0.43 9.10 14.83
C PHE A 107 0.91 9.19 14.10
N SER A 108 0.95 8.90 12.80
CA SER A 108 2.15 9.05 11.98
C SER A 108 2.62 10.49 11.91
N GLY A 109 1.71 11.46 11.82
CA GLY A 109 2.04 12.88 11.76
C GLY A 109 2.79 13.38 12.99
N ILE A 110 2.43 12.91 14.19
CA ILE A 110 3.13 13.30 15.43
C ILE A 110 4.59 12.83 15.40
N PHE A 111 4.83 11.56 15.05
CA PHE A 111 6.19 11.00 15.06
C PHE A 111 6.99 11.43 13.84
N ALA A 112 6.46 11.28 12.63
CA ALA A 112 7.18 11.55 11.40
C ALA A 112 7.38 13.07 11.19
N SER A 113 6.32 13.88 11.26
CA SER A 113 6.45 15.31 10.97
C SER A 113 7.17 16.07 12.08
N GLY A 114 6.99 15.67 13.34
CA GLY A 114 7.62 16.32 14.50
C GLY A 114 9.08 15.94 14.73
N LEU A 115 9.43 14.65 14.64
CA LEU A 115 10.79 14.19 14.95
C LEU A 115 11.77 14.44 13.80
N THR A 116 11.31 14.43 12.55
CA THR A 116 12.18 14.62 11.38
C THR A 116 13.07 15.88 11.46
N PRO A 117 12.54 17.10 11.71
CA PRO A 117 13.38 18.29 11.81
C PRO A 117 14.33 18.27 13.01
N ILE A 118 13.93 17.65 14.13
CA ILE A 118 14.78 17.49 15.32
C ILE A 118 15.96 16.56 14.99
N ILE A 119 15.69 15.40 14.39
CA ILE A 119 16.70 14.44 13.96
C ILE A 119 17.62 15.08 12.91
N ALA A 120 17.07 15.77 11.91
CA ALA A 120 17.85 16.44 10.88
C ALA A 120 18.79 17.50 11.47
N THR A 121 18.31 18.29 12.43
CA THR A 121 19.12 19.29 13.13
C THR A 121 20.20 18.63 13.97
N ALA A 122 19.87 17.58 14.71
CA ALA A 122 20.82 16.83 15.53
C ALA A 122 21.92 16.17 14.67
N LEU A 123 21.57 15.58 13.52
CA LEU A 123 22.52 15.02 12.56
C LEU A 123 23.41 16.11 11.96
N LEU A 124 22.84 17.25 11.61
CA LEU A 124 23.62 18.38 11.07
C LEU A 124 24.64 18.89 12.09
N GLN A 125 24.26 18.99 13.38
CA GLN A 125 25.15 19.40 14.47
C GLN A 125 26.24 18.35 14.77
N ALA A 126 25.89 17.06 14.77
CA ALA A 126 26.83 15.98 15.10
C ALA A 126 27.88 15.74 14.01
N TYR A 127 27.51 15.87 12.73
CA TYR A 127 28.37 15.54 11.59
C TYR A 127 28.96 16.78 10.87
N GLY A 128 28.58 17.99 11.27
CA GLY A 128 29.15 19.25 10.78
C GLY A 128 29.15 19.35 9.25
N PRO A 129 30.31 19.49 8.57
CA PRO A 129 30.39 19.58 7.11
C PRO A 129 29.78 18.37 6.37
N ASN A 130 29.79 17.19 7.00
CA ASN A 130 29.22 15.96 6.44
C ASN A 130 27.73 15.77 6.81
N GLY A 131 27.11 16.74 7.50
CA GLY A 131 25.75 16.62 8.00
C GLY A 131 24.69 16.36 6.95
N GLY A 132 24.83 16.89 5.73
CA GLY A 132 23.88 16.58 4.66
C GLY A 132 23.95 15.12 4.17
N TRP A 133 25.08 14.43 4.30
CA TRP A 133 25.16 12.99 4.00
C TRP A 133 24.45 12.15 5.06
N ALA A 134 24.51 12.60 6.32
CA ALA A 134 23.77 11.96 7.40
C ALA A 134 22.25 12.12 7.20
N ILE A 135 21.80 13.31 6.76
CA ILE A 135 20.39 13.55 6.41
C ILE A 135 19.98 12.71 5.19
N ALA A 136 20.80 12.67 4.13
CA ALA A 136 20.52 11.86 2.95
C ALA A 136 20.43 10.36 3.28
N SER A 137 21.30 9.87 4.17
CA SER A 137 21.27 8.49 4.68
C SER A 137 20.01 8.22 5.49
N TYR A 138 19.57 9.19 6.31
CA TYR A 138 18.28 9.11 7.02
C TYR A 138 17.09 9.03 6.05
N CYS A 139 17.07 9.83 4.98
CA CYS A 139 16.06 9.73 3.93
C CYS A 139 16.10 8.38 3.20
N GLY A 140 17.29 7.86 2.90
CA GLY A 140 17.47 6.53 2.33
C GLY A 140 16.94 5.42 3.25
N PHE A 141 17.27 5.48 4.54
CA PHE A 141 16.75 4.57 5.55
C PHE A 141 15.22 4.61 5.64
N ALA A 142 14.63 5.81 5.70
CA ALA A 142 13.18 5.98 5.70
C ALA A 142 12.54 5.38 4.43
N GLY A 143 13.13 5.61 3.26
CA GLY A 143 12.69 5.05 1.98
C GLY A 143 12.73 3.52 1.96
N ILE A 144 13.77 2.90 2.54
CA ILE A 144 13.88 1.44 2.70
C ILE A 144 12.80 0.91 3.64
N VAL A 145 12.59 1.55 4.80
CA VAL A 145 11.55 1.14 5.75
C VAL A 145 10.16 1.22 5.12
N SER A 146 9.87 2.30 4.40
CA SER A 146 8.62 2.45 3.63
C SER A 146 8.47 1.37 2.55
N ALA A 147 9.56 1.04 1.84
CA ALA A 147 9.55 -0.02 0.84
C ALA A 147 9.26 -1.38 1.48
N LEU A 148 9.97 -1.73 2.54
CA LEU A 148 9.77 -2.99 3.27
C LEU A 148 8.34 -3.11 3.79
N SER A 149 7.77 -2.01 4.28
CA SER A 149 6.38 -1.95 4.75
C SER A 149 5.39 -2.21 3.61
N ALA A 150 5.59 -1.55 2.46
CA ALA A 150 4.78 -1.79 1.27
C ALA A 150 4.91 -3.24 0.78
N TRP A 151 6.13 -3.77 0.69
CA TRP A 151 6.36 -5.16 0.30
C TRP A 151 5.64 -6.13 1.24
N TRP A 152 5.68 -5.88 2.55
CA TRP A 152 4.97 -6.67 3.54
C TRP A 152 3.46 -6.65 3.29
N ILE A 153 2.87 -5.48 3.09
CA ILE A 153 1.45 -5.32 2.74
C ILE A 153 1.09 -6.15 1.50
N GLY A 154 1.90 -6.07 0.45
CA GLY A 154 1.67 -6.80 -0.80
C GLY A 154 1.81 -8.30 -0.63
N SER A 155 2.74 -8.74 0.22
CA SER A 155 2.92 -10.15 0.55
C SER A 155 1.70 -10.75 1.27
N LEU A 156 1.08 -9.99 2.17
CA LEU A 156 -0.12 -10.39 2.90
C LEU A 156 -1.33 -10.47 1.97
N ALA A 157 -1.50 -9.48 1.09
CA ALA A 157 -2.57 -9.48 0.09
C ALA A 157 -2.51 -10.75 -0.79
N ARG A 158 -1.31 -11.10 -1.28
CA ARG A 158 -1.09 -12.34 -2.07
C ARG A 158 -1.42 -13.61 -1.29
N ARG A 159 -1.08 -13.68 0.00
CA ARG A 159 -1.40 -14.85 0.85
C ARG A 159 -2.90 -15.01 1.04
N ARG A 160 -3.64 -13.91 1.24
CA ARG A 160 -5.10 -13.94 1.42
C ARG A 160 -5.82 -14.45 0.17
N SER A 161 -5.39 -14.02 -1.02
CA SER A 161 -5.96 -14.49 -2.29
C SER A 161 -5.75 -15.99 -2.51
N ARG A 162 -4.59 -16.54 -2.11
CA ARG A 162 -4.30 -17.98 -2.21
C ARG A 162 -5.14 -18.83 -1.25
N ALA A 163 -5.42 -18.33 -0.05
CA ALA A 163 -6.25 -19.04 0.92
C ALA A 163 -7.70 -19.22 0.44
N PHE A 164 -8.25 -18.27 -0.33
CA PHE A 164 -9.59 -18.36 -0.92
C PHE A 164 -9.68 -19.34 -2.10
N LEU A 165 -8.55 -19.69 -2.73
CA LEU A 165 -8.49 -20.64 -3.84
C LEU A 165 -8.41 -22.11 -3.37
N VAL A 166 -8.20 -22.36 -2.08
CA VAL A 166 -8.35 -23.70 -1.51
C VAL A 166 -9.85 -23.98 -1.38
N PRO A 167 -10.44 -24.88 -2.19
CA PRO A 167 -11.86 -25.18 -2.09
C PRO A 167 -12.14 -25.67 -0.67
N ALA A 168 -13.10 -25.05 0.01
CA ALA A 168 -13.60 -25.59 1.28
C ALA A 168 -13.92 -27.08 1.04
N PRO A 169 -13.45 -28.02 1.89
CA PRO A 169 -13.71 -29.43 1.69
C PRO A 169 -15.21 -29.62 1.54
N THR A 170 -15.64 -30.02 0.35
CA THR A 170 -17.05 -30.11 -0.03
C THR A 170 -17.77 -30.99 1.01
N VAL A 171 -18.55 -30.36 1.87
CA VAL A 171 -19.35 -31.01 2.93
C VAL A 171 -20.28 -32.07 2.33
N ALA A 172 -20.60 -31.97 1.04
CA ALA A 172 -21.38 -32.95 0.29
C ALA A 172 -20.77 -34.38 0.29
N SER A 173 -19.45 -34.53 0.50
CA SER A 173 -18.81 -35.85 0.61
C SER A 173 -19.11 -36.57 1.93
N ARG A 174 -19.49 -35.85 2.99
CA ARG A 174 -19.83 -36.43 4.30
C ARG A 174 -21.30 -36.83 4.41
N LEU A 175 -22.19 -36.19 3.65
CA LEU A 175 -23.62 -36.54 3.65
C LEU A 175 -23.96 -37.75 2.76
N ARG A 176 -23.14 -38.02 1.73
CA ARG A 176 -23.34 -39.19 0.84
C ARG A 176 -23.02 -40.54 1.49
N ARG A 177 -22.38 -40.55 2.67
CA ARG A 177 -22.11 -41.77 3.46
C ARG A 177 -23.17 -42.07 4.54
N ARG A 178 -24.16 -41.19 4.75
CA ARG A 178 -25.15 -41.33 5.84
C ARG A 178 -26.55 -41.78 5.41
N ILE A 179 -26.78 -42.04 4.12
CA ILE A 179 -28.07 -42.57 3.66
C ILE A 179 -27.92 -44.09 3.45
N PRO A 180 -28.48 -44.94 4.33
CA PRO A 180 -28.55 -46.37 4.06
C PRO A 180 -29.43 -46.60 2.83
N ARG A 181 -28.95 -47.43 1.90
CA ARG A 181 -29.74 -47.93 0.77
C ARG A 181 -30.99 -48.62 1.33
N ARG A 182 -32.17 -48.04 1.09
CA ARG A 182 -33.45 -48.72 1.24
C ARG A 182 -33.46 -49.88 0.24
N THR A 183 -33.41 -51.11 0.74
CA THR A 183 -33.65 -52.32 -0.04
C THR A 183 -35.14 -52.40 -0.33
N ASN A 184 -35.53 -52.25 -1.60
CA ASN A 184 -36.90 -52.52 -2.03
C ASN A 184 -37.09 -54.04 -2.07
N SER A 185 -37.72 -54.60 -1.05
CA SER A 185 -38.40 -55.89 -1.11
C SER A 185 -39.79 -55.66 -1.71
N THR A 186 -39.91 -55.86 -3.02
CA THR A 186 -41.20 -56.05 -3.69
C THR A 186 -41.58 -57.51 -3.53
N GLU A 187 -42.23 -57.84 -2.42
CA GLU A 187 -42.90 -59.11 -2.21
C GLU A 187 -44.19 -58.81 -1.43
N ASP A 188 -45.27 -59.47 -1.84
CA ASP A 188 -46.60 -59.51 -1.23
C ASP A 188 -47.56 -58.33 -1.45
N LEU A 189 -48.02 -58.18 -2.71
CA LEU A 189 -49.38 -57.70 -2.99
C LEU A 189 -50.00 -58.51 -4.15
N ASP A 190 -50.14 -59.83 -3.95
CA ASP A 190 -51.04 -60.67 -4.74
C ASP A 190 -51.91 -61.49 -3.77
N SER A 191 -53.11 -60.98 -3.45
CA SER A 191 -54.23 -61.85 -3.07
C SER A 191 -55.54 -61.28 -3.64
N PRO A 192 -56.28 -62.05 -4.47
CA PRO A 192 -57.57 -61.65 -4.98
C PRO A 192 -58.68 -62.19 -4.08
N ILE A 193 -59.39 -61.32 -3.35
CA ILE A 193 -60.57 -61.72 -2.58
C ILE A 193 -61.73 -60.76 -2.87
N THR A 194 -62.46 -61.14 -3.93
CA THR A 194 -63.93 -61.23 -4.02
C THR A 194 -64.78 -60.13 -3.36
N ASP A 195 -65.30 -59.27 -4.22
CA ASP A 195 -66.73 -59.14 -4.52
C ASP A 195 -67.71 -59.76 -3.49
N ARG A 196 -68.21 -58.93 -2.57
CA ARG A 196 -69.49 -59.11 -1.89
C ARG A 196 -70.09 -57.75 -1.55
N ALA A 197 -71.11 -57.39 -2.33
CA ALA A 197 -72.45 -56.98 -1.89
C ALA A 197 -72.58 -56.06 -0.67
N VAL A 198 -73.33 -54.98 -0.84
CA VAL A 198 -74.65 -54.71 -0.19
C VAL A 198 -74.93 -53.20 -0.25
N SER A 199 -75.93 -52.89 -1.06
CA SER A 199 -76.86 -51.76 -0.96
C SER A 199 -77.29 -51.41 0.46
N VAL A 200 -77.22 -50.13 0.84
CA VAL A 200 -78.35 -49.21 1.17
C VAL A 200 -77.79 -47.79 1.17
#